data_AF-A0A2E4WXF4-F1
#
_entry.id   AF-A0A2E4WXF4-F1
#
_cell.length_a   1.000
_cell.length_b   1.000
_cell.length_c   1.000
_cell.angle_alpha   90.00
_cell.angle_beta   90.00
_cell.angle_gamma   90.00
#
_symmetry.space_group_name_H-M   'P 1'
#
loop_
_entity.id
_entity.type
_entity.pdbx_description
1 polymer ?
#
loop_
_entity_poly.entity_id
_entity_poly.type
_entity_poly.pdbx_seq_one_letter_code
_entity_poly.pdbx_strand_id
1 'polypeptide(L)' 'MMVRQKVGVILMLLFLPINQPLWRVFMDHLGKPILIGEIYFLGLSLSIFLIGAVLTFSSGLNSDSID' A
#
# COMPACT_ATOMS: atom_id res chain seq x y z
N MET A 1 18.45 1.90 -1.32
CA MET A 1 17.32 0.96 -1.46
C MET A 1 17.04 0.75 -2.94
N MET A 2 16.84 -0.49 -3.36
CA MET A 2 16.41 -0.80 -4.72
C MET A 2 15.06 -0.10 -4.98
N VAL A 3 14.84 0.48 -6.17
CA VAL A 3 13.64 1.28 -6.48
C VAL A 3 12.35 0.53 -6.13
N ARG A 4 12.34 -0.79 -6.31
CA ARG A 4 11.24 -1.69 -5.96
C ARG A 4 10.89 -1.70 -4.46
N GLN A 5 11.89 -1.72 -3.59
CA GLN A 5 11.67 -1.65 -2.15
C GLN A 5 11.15 -0.27 -1.75
N LYS A 6 11.66 0.80 -2.37
CA LYS A 6 11.18 2.16 -2.10
C LYS A 6 9.70 2.30 -2.46
N VAL A 7 9.29 1.75 -3.60
CA VAL A 7 7.88 1.68 -4.01
C VAL A 7 7.06 0.84 -3.03
N GLY A 8 7.57 -0.32 -2.61
CA GLY A 8 6.90 -1.16 -1.62
C GLY A 8 6.65 -0.45 -0.29
N VAL A 9 7.65 0.24 0.25
CA VAL A 9 7.52 1.02 1.49
C VAL A 9 6.52 2.17 1.33
N ILE A 10 6.54 2.88 0.20
CA ILE A 10 5.56 3.95 -0.08
C ILE A 10 4.14 3.38 -0.12
N LEU A 11 3.93 2.25 -0.79
CA LEU A 11 2.63 1.58 -0.85
C LEU A 11 2.15 1.15 0.54
N MET A 12 3.04 0.59 1.36
CA MET A 12 2.71 0.21 2.72
C MET A 12 2.30 1.42 3.57
N LEU A 13 3.05 2.53 3.48
CA LEU A 13 2.75 3.74 4.23
C LEU A 13 1.46 4.43 3.78
N LEU A 14 1.19 4.49 2.47
CA LEU A 14 0.00 5.15 1.94
C LEU A 14 -1.29 4.36 2.20
N PHE A 15 -1.23 3.03 2.13
CA PHE A 15 -2.39 2.14 2.24
C PHE A 15 -2.47 1.39 3.57
N LEU A 16 -1.88 1.96 4.62
CA LEU A 16 -2.10 1.48 5.97
C LEU A 16 -3.62 1.57 6.29
N PRO A 17 -4.26 0.54 6.88
CA PRO A 17 -5.70 0.55 7.14
C PRO A 17 -6.17 1.77 7.95
N ILE A 18 -5.32 2.28 8.84
CA ILE A 18 -5.59 3.49 9.63
C ILE A 18 -5.69 4.77 8.77
N ASN A 19 -5.13 4.80 7.56
CA ASN A 19 -5.19 5.94 6.64
C ASN A 19 -6.49 5.96 5.82
N GLN A 20 -7.34 4.95 5.95
CA GLN A 20 -8.61 4.85 5.26
C GLN A 20 -9.53 6.08 5.44
N PRO A 21 -9.69 6.66 6.65
CA PRO A 21 -10.46 7.88 6.84
C PRO A 21 -9.79 9.10 6.20
N LEU A 22 -8.45 9.18 6.21
CA LEU A 22 -7.70 10.27 5.60
C LEU A 22 -7.94 10.33 4.09
N TRP A 23 -7.94 9.18 3.42
CA TRP A 23 -8.26 9.09 1.99
C TRP A 23 -9.68 9.55 1.68
N ARG A 24 -10.66 9.24 2.54
CA ARG A 24 -12.04 9.71 2.37
C ARG A 24 -12.12 11.23 2.50
N VAL A 25 -11.55 11.80 3.54
CA VAL A 25 -11.55 13.26 3.76
C VAL A 25 -10.82 13.99 2.63
N PHE A 26 -9.71 13.44 2.15
CA PHE A 26 -8.94 14.00 1.04
C PHE A 26 -9.74 13.97 -0.28
N MET A 27 -10.37 12.84 -0.60
CA MET A 27 -11.19 12.69 -1.79
C MET A 27 -12.48 13.53 -1.74
N ASP A 28 -13.05 13.70 -0.55
CA ASP A 28 -14.19 14.60 -0.30
C ASP A 28 -13.79 16.07 -0.55
N HIS A 29 -12.61 16.50 -0.09
CA HIS A 29 -12.06 17.82 -0.41
C HIS A 29 -11.81 18.04 -1.91
N LEU A 30 -11.51 16.97 -2.66
CA LEU A 30 -11.35 17.01 -4.12
C LEU A 30 -12.68 16.98 -4.88
N GLY A 31 -13.82 16.96 -4.19
CA GLY A 31 -15.15 16.88 -4.78
C GLY A 31 -15.48 15.51 -5.38
N LYS A 32 -14.73 14.47 -5.00
CA LYS A 32 -14.93 13.08 -5.47
C LYS A 32 -15.09 12.14 -4.28
N PRO A 33 -16.21 12.19 -3.55
CA PRO A 33 -16.41 11.35 -2.39
C PRO A 33 -16.26 9.86 -2.75
N ILE A 34 -15.58 9.11 -1.90
CA ILE A 34 -15.41 7.66 -2.07
C ILE A 34 -16.74 6.98 -1.72
N LEU A 35 -17.51 6.61 -2.74
CA LEU A 35 -18.81 5.91 -2.61
C LEU A 35 -18.69 4.42 -2.29
N ILE A 36 -17.46 3.90 -2.20
CA ILE A 36 -17.18 2.51 -1.85
C ILE A 36 -17.41 2.29 -0.34
N GLY A 37 -18.11 1.20 -0.02
CA GLY A 37 -18.37 0.79 1.36
C GLY A 37 -17.08 0.57 2.16
N GLU A 38 -17.14 0.76 3.47
CA GLU A 38 -15.98 0.70 4.37
C GLU A 38 -15.22 -0.61 4.28
N ILE A 39 -15.93 -1.73 4.29
CA ILE A 39 -15.36 -3.07 4.20
C ILE A 39 -14.61 -3.28 2.87
N TYR A 40 -15.18 -2.80 1.76
CA TYR A 40 -14.55 -2.93 0.44
C TYR A 40 -13.27 -2.10 0.34
N PHE A 41 -13.28 -0.87 0.86
CA PHE A 41 -12.08 -0.03 0.89
C PHE A 41 -11.00 -0.62 1.79
N LEU A 42 -11.39 -1.17 2.94
CA LEU A 42 -10.49 -1.86 3.85
C LEU A 42 -9.84 -3.06 3.16
N GLY A 43 -10.63 -3.89 2.47
CA GLY A 43 -10.12 -5.01 1.69
C GLY A 43 -9.12 -4.57 0.62
N LEU A 44 -9.44 -3.51 -0.13
CA LEU A 44 -8.59 -2.96 -1.18
C LEU A 44 -7.28 -2.41 -0.61
N SER A 45 -7.35 -1.61 0.47
CA SER A 45 -6.18 -1.06 1.16
C SER A 45 -5.29 -2.16 1.71
N LEU A 46 -5.88 -3.20 2.30
CA LEU A 46 -5.15 -4.36 2.81
C LEU A 46 -4.47 -5.15 1.69
N SER A 47 -5.14 -5.37 0.56
CA SER A 47 -4.54 -6.01 -0.61
C SER A 47 -3.34 -5.21 -1.14
N ILE A 48 -3.47 -3.88 -1.29
CA ILE A 48 -2.35 -3.03 -1.74
C ILE A 48 -1.21 -3.01 -0.71
N PHE A 49 -1.52 -2.96 0.57
CA PHE A 49 -0.53 -3.05 1.65
C PHE A 49 0.26 -4.36 1.58
N LEU A 50 -0.42 -5.49 1.40
CA LEU A 50 0.23 -6.81 1.24
C LEU A 50 1.11 -6.87 -0.01
N ILE A 51 0.67 -6.29 -1.14
CA ILE A 51 1.49 -6.18 -2.35
C ILE A 51 2.74 -5.33 -2.06
N GLY A 52 2.58 -4.21 -1.37
CA GLY A 52 3.70 -3.37 -0.93
C GLY A 52 4.68 -4.11 -0.02
N ALA A 53 4.17 -4.93 0.90
CA ALA A 53 4.96 -5.79 1.76
C ALA A 53 5.76 -6.81 0.94
N VAL A 54 5.10 -7.52 0.02
CA VAL A 54 5.77 -8.46 -0.89
C VAL A 54 6.86 -7.75 -1.69
N LEU A 55 6.60 -6.57 -2.27
CA LEU A 55 7.60 -5.80 -3.01
C LEU A 55 8.79 -5.35 -2.16
N THR A 56 8.54 -5.04 -0.88
CA THR A 56 9.59 -4.62 0.06
C THR A 56 10.47 -5.79 0.48
N PHE A 57 9.87 -6.95 0.80
CA PHE A 57 10.57 -8.12 1.32
C PHE A 57 11.07 -9.10 0.24
N SER A 58 10.48 -9.09 -0.96
CA SER A 58 10.89 -9.96 -2.08
C SER A 58 12.32 -9.69 -2.58
N SER A 59 12.88 -8.51 -2.28
CA SER A 59 14.24 -8.14 -2.68
C SER A 59 15.35 -8.94 -1.99
N GLY A 60 15.05 -9.77 -0.99
CA GLY A 60 16.04 -10.61 -0.27
C GLY A 60 16.24 -12.02 -0.82
N LEU A 61 15.50 -12.44 -1.85
CA LEU A 61 15.53 -13.82 -2.37
C LEU A 61 16.56 -14.07 -3.48
N ASN A 62 17.44 -13.11 -3.78
CA ASN A 62 18.36 -13.20 -4.92
C ASN A 62 19.82 -12.82 -4.57
N SER A 63 20.20 -12.88 -3.30
CA SER A 63 21.57 -12.62 -2.85
C SER A 63 22.21 -13.74 -2.03
N ASP A 64 21.58 -14.92 -1.94
CA ASP A 64 22.11 -16.11 -1.23
C ASP A 64 22.31 -17.32 -2.17
N SER A 65 22.55 -17.06 -3.45
CA SER A 65 23.09 -18.09 -4.36
C SER A 65 24.24 -17.52 -5.17
N ILE A 66 25.42 -18.09 -4.93
CA ILE A 66 26.74 -17.77 -5.50
C ILE A 66 27.51 -16.72 -4.67
N ASP A 67 28.13 -17.17 -3.58
CA ASP A 67 29.59 -17.33 -3.46
C ASP A 67 29.95 -18.21 -2.25
#